data_AF-A0A944LHR5-F1
#
_entry.id   AF-A0A944LHR5-F1
#
_cell.length_a   1.000
_cell.length_b   1.000
_cell.length_c   1.000
_cell.angle_alpha   90.00
_cell.angle_beta   90.00
_cell.angle_gamma   90.00
#
_symmetry.space_group_name_H-M   'P 1'
#
loop_
_entity.id
_entity.type
_entity.pdbx_description
1 polymer ?
#
loop_
_entity_poly.entity_id
_entity_poly.type
_entity_poly.pdbx_seq_one_letter_code
_entity_poly.pdbx_strand_id
1 'polypeptide(L)'
;MQNGDISPEYPHGVFHQDTRILSLWRLTINGQPLEPLSAWTPSPYQGIYIGRAVRADGRADSPLTVERTREVGAGILETITIRNYAPEPAACDVLLSVDADFADLFEVKDGRFRRHWKQERHLKDCAVHVVAVWEDVRKGVFVNAPGSDAKSEGLHFPVMIPAHGEWGVRVTVVPDVHEGSPPPVPHPDPDTVSLRDRRQQLWAELGAWMIRLLVHAESSRWFMPVG
;
A
#
# COMPACT_ATOMS: atom_id res chain seq x y z
N MET A 1 6.74 8.08 -0.41
CA MET A 1 8.10 7.52 -0.18
C MET A 1 8.38 6.47 -1.26
N GLN A 2 9.64 6.08 -1.50
CA GLN A 2 9.96 5.10 -2.55
C GLN A 2 9.37 3.70 -2.28
N ASN A 3 9.02 3.37 -1.04
CA ASN A 3 8.36 2.12 -0.66
C ASN A 3 6.81 2.17 -0.73
N GLY A 4 6.23 3.28 -1.18
CA GLY A 4 4.78 3.48 -1.26
C GLY A 4 4.10 3.93 0.03
N ASP A 5 4.84 4.14 1.12
CA ASP A 5 4.25 4.57 2.39
C ASP A 5 3.85 6.06 2.39
N ILE A 6 2.78 6.32 3.15
CA ILE A 6 2.27 7.63 3.53
C ILE A 6 2.44 7.78 5.04
N SER A 7 2.94 8.93 5.48
CA SER A 7 3.16 9.25 6.89
C SER A 7 2.65 10.66 7.19
N PRO A 8 2.04 10.89 8.37
CA PRO A 8 1.41 12.15 8.70
C PRO A 8 2.41 13.31 8.86
N GLU A 9 3.70 13.01 9.05
CA GLU A 9 4.79 14.00 9.14
C GLU A 9 5.07 14.71 7.81
N TYR A 10 4.60 14.16 6.69
CA TYR A 10 4.76 14.74 5.36
C TYR A 10 3.40 15.20 4.82
N PRO A 11 3.37 16.15 3.87
CA PRO A 11 2.12 16.63 3.27
C PRO A 11 1.46 15.61 2.34
N HIS A 12 2.08 14.44 2.13
CA HIS A 12 1.51 13.36 1.34
C HIS A 12 0.26 12.78 2.03
N GLY A 13 -0.65 12.23 1.22
CA GLY A 13 -1.91 11.66 1.68
C GLY A 13 -2.84 11.36 0.52
N VAL A 14 -3.96 10.72 0.82
CA VAL A 14 -5.09 10.64 -0.12
C VAL A 14 -6.05 11.75 0.22
N PHE A 15 -6.38 12.58 -0.77
CA PHE A 15 -7.27 13.71 -0.61
C PHE A 15 -8.58 13.48 -1.37
N HIS A 16 -9.68 13.82 -0.74
CA HIS A 16 -11.01 13.87 -1.34
C HIS A 16 -11.66 15.20 -0.95
N GLN A 17 -12.10 16.00 -1.94
CA GLN A 17 -12.69 17.33 -1.70
C GLN A 17 -11.88 18.17 -0.71
N ASP A 18 -10.61 18.42 -1.06
CA ASP A 18 -9.63 19.19 -0.26
C ASP A 18 -9.40 18.67 1.18
N THR A 19 -9.77 17.42 1.47
CA THR A 19 -9.63 16.81 2.78
C THR A 19 -8.73 15.59 2.73
N ARG A 20 -7.73 15.51 3.61
CA ARG A 20 -6.85 14.34 3.75
C ARG A 20 -7.61 13.18 4.42
N ILE A 21 -8.18 12.29 3.60
CA ILE A 21 -8.91 11.10 4.05
C ILE A 21 -7.99 9.92 4.40
N LEU A 22 -6.70 10.01 4.09
CA LEU A 22 -5.69 9.03 4.50
C LEU A 22 -4.37 9.74 4.78
N SER A 23 -3.97 9.78 6.04
CA SER A 23 -2.76 10.44 6.54
C SER A 23 -1.65 9.46 6.91
N LEU A 24 -1.99 8.20 7.20
CA LEU A 24 -1.05 7.10 7.41
C LEU A 24 -1.43 5.92 6.52
N TRP A 25 -0.44 5.39 5.81
CA TRP A 25 -0.55 4.16 5.04
C TRP A 25 0.81 3.50 5.00
N ARG A 26 1.05 2.57 5.93
CA ARG A 26 2.37 1.98 6.14
C ARG A 26 2.30 0.46 6.14
N LEU A 27 3.07 -0.18 5.27
CA LEU A 27 3.15 -1.63 5.20
C LEU A 27 4.40 -2.13 5.93
N THR A 28 4.22 -3.07 6.86
CA THR A 28 5.31 -3.77 7.53
C THR A 28 5.14 -5.27 7.40
N ILE A 29 6.27 -5.98 7.40
CA ILE A 29 6.32 -7.44 7.47
C ILE A 29 7.17 -7.81 8.67
N ASN A 30 6.62 -8.63 9.57
CA ASN A 30 7.25 -9.03 10.83
C ASN A 30 7.72 -7.81 11.65
N GLY A 31 6.91 -6.76 11.67
CA GLY A 31 7.19 -5.50 12.36
C GLY A 31 8.29 -4.63 11.74
N GLN A 32 8.87 -5.03 10.60
CA GLN A 32 9.90 -4.25 9.91
C GLN A 32 9.33 -3.52 8.69
N PRO A 33 9.77 -2.27 8.42
CA PRO A 33 9.42 -1.58 7.19
C PRO A 33 10.07 -2.28 5.98
N LEU A 34 9.48 -2.07 4.81
CA LEU A 34 10.06 -2.57 3.57
C LEU A 34 11.28 -1.75 3.16
N GLU A 35 12.34 -2.44 2.76
CA GLU A 35 13.44 -1.85 2.02
C GLU A 35 12.98 -1.53 0.60
N PRO A 36 13.01 -0.26 0.15
CA PRO A 36 12.59 0.09 -1.21
C PRO A 36 13.62 -0.39 -2.23
N LEU A 37 13.15 -1.06 -3.28
CA LEU A 37 13.98 -1.50 -4.42
C LEU A 37 13.72 -0.66 -5.67
N SER A 38 12.46 -0.32 -5.94
CA SER A 38 12.07 0.49 -7.10
C SER A 38 10.69 1.09 -6.92
N ALA A 39 10.42 2.19 -7.60
CA ALA A 39 9.09 2.75 -7.71
C ALA A 39 8.93 3.51 -9.03
N TRP A 40 7.74 3.43 -9.62
CA TRP A 40 7.40 4.20 -10.82
C TRP A 40 5.90 4.45 -10.95
N THR A 41 5.55 5.38 -11.83
CA THR A 41 4.19 5.83 -12.10
C THR A 41 3.88 5.54 -13.56
N PRO A 42 3.31 4.36 -13.90
CA PRO A 42 3.03 3.99 -15.28
C PRO A 42 1.94 4.86 -15.93
N SER A 43 1.04 5.44 -15.13
CA SER A 43 0.00 6.38 -15.58
C SER A 43 -0.30 7.41 -14.47
N PRO A 44 -0.97 8.54 -14.76
CA PRO A 44 -1.21 9.61 -13.77
C PRO A 44 -1.94 9.16 -12.49
N TYR A 45 -2.69 8.06 -12.55
CA TYR A 45 -3.52 7.55 -11.45
C TYR A 45 -3.00 6.23 -10.88
N GLN A 46 -1.82 5.78 -11.28
CA GLN A 46 -1.27 4.50 -10.86
C GLN A 46 0.18 4.64 -10.37
N GLY A 47 0.51 4.03 -9.24
CA GLY A 47 1.86 3.91 -8.73
C GLY A 47 2.21 2.45 -8.45
N ILE A 48 3.41 2.04 -8.82
CA ILE A 48 3.96 0.72 -8.51
C ILE A 48 5.17 0.90 -7.61
N TYR A 49 5.23 0.12 -6.54
CA TYR A 49 6.30 0.13 -5.55
C TYR A 49 6.79 -1.29 -5.32
N ILE A 50 8.09 -1.49 -5.45
CA ILE A 50 8.76 -2.76 -5.21
C ILE A 50 9.64 -2.61 -3.98
N GLY A 51 9.50 -3.54 -3.05
CA GLY A 51 10.31 -3.60 -1.85
C GLY A 51 10.72 -5.02 -1.48
N ARG A 52 11.57 -5.11 -0.46
CA ARG A 52 12.02 -6.35 0.16
C ARG A 52 11.67 -6.33 1.64
N ALA A 53 11.13 -7.44 2.15
CA ALA A 53 10.88 -7.55 3.58
C ALA A 53 12.21 -7.63 4.31
N VAL A 54 12.46 -6.82 5.35
CA VAL A 54 13.71 -6.94 6.12
C VAL A 54 13.60 -8.12 7.08
N ARG A 55 14.65 -8.95 7.18
CA ARG A 55 14.72 -10.00 8.20
C ARG A 55 15.14 -9.39 9.53
N ALA A 56 14.48 -9.80 10.61
CA ALA A 56 14.84 -9.36 11.96
C ALA A 56 16.25 -9.82 12.40
N ASP A 57 16.82 -10.83 11.75
CA ASP A 57 18.17 -11.35 12.01
C ASP A 57 19.30 -10.57 11.31
N GLY A 58 18.97 -9.49 10.58
CA GLY A 58 19.95 -8.62 9.92
C GLY A 58 20.69 -9.28 8.75
N ARG A 59 20.28 -10.47 8.29
CA ARG A 59 20.84 -11.10 7.09
C ARG A 59 20.41 -10.32 5.84
N ALA A 60 21.36 -10.10 4.94
CA ALA A 60 21.25 -9.15 3.83
C ALA A 60 20.17 -9.51 2.79
N ASP A 61 19.79 -10.79 2.66
CA ASP A 61 18.89 -11.23 1.60
C ASP A 61 17.66 -11.93 2.17
N SER A 62 16.61 -11.15 2.39
CA SER A 62 15.28 -11.73 2.55
C SER A 62 14.79 -12.29 1.21
N PRO A 63 14.30 -13.54 1.17
CA PRO A 63 13.73 -14.11 -0.04
C PRO A 63 12.33 -13.56 -0.36
N LEU A 64 11.82 -12.62 0.45
CA LEU A 64 10.49 -12.05 0.30
C LEU A 64 10.54 -10.70 -0.41
N THR A 65 9.99 -10.65 -1.62
CA THR A 65 9.74 -9.40 -2.33
C THR A 65 8.29 -8.99 -2.19
N VAL A 66 8.05 -7.68 -2.14
CA VAL A 66 6.72 -7.10 -2.07
C VAL A 66 6.51 -6.20 -3.29
N GLU A 67 5.40 -6.41 -3.98
CA GLU A 67 4.91 -5.53 -5.03
C GLU A 67 3.61 -4.88 -4.55
N ARG A 68 3.54 -3.55 -4.66
CA ARG A 68 2.34 -2.77 -4.36
C ARG A 68 1.94 -2.01 -5.61
N THR A 69 0.76 -2.29 -6.12
CA THR A 69 0.15 -1.54 -7.22
C THR A 69 -1.01 -0.74 -6.66
N ARG A 70 -0.86 0.58 -6.64
CA ARG A 70 -1.86 1.53 -6.14
C ARG A 70 -2.51 2.25 -7.30
N GLU A 71 -3.83 2.25 -7.31
CA GLU A 71 -4.66 3.05 -8.19
C GLU A 71 -5.41 4.09 -7.37
N VAL A 72 -5.45 5.32 -7.88
CA VAL A 72 -5.98 6.50 -7.18
C VAL A 72 -7.21 7.02 -7.94
N GLY A 73 -8.29 7.26 -7.21
CA GLY A 73 -9.52 7.87 -7.70
C GLY A 73 -10.17 8.72 -6.62
N ALA A 74 -11.47 8.49 -6.34
CA ALA A 74 -12.13 9.12 -5.18
C ALA A 74 -11.57 8.66 -3.82
N GLY A 75 -10.85 7.54 -3.81
CA GLY A 75 -10.02 7.04 -2.73
C GLY A 75 -8.85 6.26 -3.31
N ILE A 76 -8.51 5.09 -2.78
CA ILE A 76 -7.49 4.22 -3.37
C ILE A 76 -7.91 2.77 -3.46
N LEU A 77 -7.40 2.08 -4.48
CA LEU A 77 -7.37 0.63 -4.59
C LEU A 77 -5.90 0.21 -4.59
N GLU A 78 -5.47 -0.58 -3.63
CA GLU A 78 -4.11 -1.12 -3.60
C GLU A 78 -4.14 -2.65 -3.66
N THR A 79 -3.41 -3.21 -4.61
CA THR A 79 -3.09 -4.65 -4.63
C THR A 79 -1.68 -4.83 -4.07
N ILE A 80 -1.55 -5.66 -3.04
CA ILE A 80 -0.28 -6.01 -2.39
C ILE A 80 -0.02 -7.48 -2.67
N THR A 81 1.14 -7.80 -3.22
CA THR A 81 1.59 -9.16 -3.47
C THR A 81 2.94 -9.38 -2.80
N ILE A 82 3.04 -10.43 -2.00
CA ILE A 82 4.28 -10.87 -1.37
C ILE A 82 4.67 -12.20 -1.98
N ARG A 83 5.87 -12.28 -2.56
CA ARG A 83 6.39 -13.50 -3.18
C ARG A 83 7.57 -14.03 -2.39
N ASN A 84 7.57 -15.33 -2.16
CA ASN A 84 8.64 -16.05 -1.51
C ASN A 84 9.49 -16.79 -2.54
N TYR A 85 10.77 -16.45 -2.61
CA TYR A 85 11.73 -17.11 -3.50
C TYR A 85 12.50 -18.26 -2.84
N ALA A 86 12.32 -18.48 -1.52
CA ALA A 86 13.00 -19.55 -0.80
C ALA A 86 12.35 -20.93 -1.04
N PRO A 87 13.14 -22.01 -0.86
CA PRO A 87 12.63 -23.38 -0.92
C PRO A 87 11.84 -23.79 0.34
N GLU A 88 11.77 -22.95 1.37
CA GLU A 88 10.95 -23.15 2.56
C GLU A 88 9.75 -22.17 2.63
N PRO A 89 8.61 -22.59 3.22
CA PRO A 89 7.52 -21.67 3.53
C PRO A 89 7.93 -20.57 4.52
N ALA A 90 7.36 -19.39 4.37
CA ALA A 90 7.60 -18.23 5.24
C ALA A 90 6.33 -17.83 6.01
N ALA A 91 6.40 -17.90 7.34
CA ALA A 91 5.39 -17.28 8.20
C ALA A 91 5.63 -15.76 8.24
N CYS A 92 4.60 -14.98 7.89
CA CYS A 92 4.66 -13.53 7.84
C CYS A 92 3.51 -12.93 8.66
N ASP A 93 3.88 -12.00 9.53
CA ASP A 93 2.95 -11.03 10.12
C ASP A 93 2.93 -9.79 9.22
N VAL A 94 1.87 -9.64 8.43
CA VAL A 94 1.69 -8.46 7.56
C VAL A 94 0.76 -7.48 8.24
N LEU A 95 1.26 -6.27 8.49
CA LEU A 95 0.47 -5.19 9.06
C LEU A 95 0.46 -4.00 8.10
N LEU A 96 -0.74 -3.60 7.69
CA LEU A 96 -0.99 -2.35 7.01
C LEU A 96 -1.59 -1.35 8.01
N SER A 97 -0.74 -0.47 8.55
CA SER A 97 -1.18 0.59 9.47
C SER A 97 -1.88 1.70 8.69
N VAL A 98 -3.05 2.12 9.20
CA VAL A 98 -3.90 3.11 8.54
C VAL A 98 -4.41 4.15 9.52
N ASP A 99 -4.41 5.39 9.08
CA ASP A 99 -4.97 6.51 9.83
C ASP A 99 -5.45 7.61 8.89
N ALA A 100 -6.37 8.42 9.39
CA ALA A 100 -6.94 9.57 8.69
C ALA A 100 -7.03 10.72 9.68
N ASP A 101 -6.71 11.95 9.28
CA ASP A 101 -6.76 13.13 10.16
C ASP A 101 -7.80 14.16 9.72
N PHE A 102 -8.35 14.00 8.51
CA PHE A 102 -9.33 14.91 7.89
C PHE A 102 -8.85 16.37 7.82
N ALA A 103 -7.53 16.56 7.80
CA ALA A 103 -6.92 17.88 7.67
C ALA A 103 -7.25 18.47 6.30
N ASP A 104 -7.48 19.78 6.28
CA ASP A 104 -7.67 20.53 5.04
C ASP A 104 -6.37 20.58 4.22
N LEU A 105 -6.49 20.61 2.89
CA LEU A 105 -5.35 20.75 2.00
C LEU A 105 -4.51 22.00 2.31
N PHE A 106 -5.14 23.11 2.71
CA PHE A 106 -4.41 24.32 3.11
C PHE A 106 -3.74 24.18 4.47
N GLU A 107 -4.37 23.49 5.43
CA GLU A 107 -3.77 23.20 6.74
C GLU A 107 -2.52 22.32 6.61
N VAL A 108 -2.59 21.29 5.76
CA VAL A 108 -1.47 20.38 5.47
C VAL A 108 -0.33 21.13 4.77
N LYS A 109 -0.63 21.97 3.79
CA LYS A 109 0.38 22.78 3.07
C LYS A 109 1.09 23.78 4.00
N ASP A 110 0.34 24.41 4.89
CA ASP A 110 0.88 25.40 5.83
C ASP A 110 1.54 24.77 7.07
N GLY A 111 1.36 23.45 7.28
CA GLY A 111 1.78 22.75 8.50
C GLY A 111 1.06 23.25 9.76
N ARG A 112 -0.14 23.81 9.61
CA ARG A 112 -0.91 24.47 10.68
C ARG A 112 -2.31 23.87 10.76
N PHE A 113 -2.44 22.84 11.56
CA PHE A 113 -3.71 22.17 11.83
C PHE A 113 -4.54 23.01 12.82
N ARG A 114 -5.64 23.60 12.35
CA ARG A 114 -6.52 24.48 13.14
C ARG A 114 -7.78 23.76 13.59
N ARG A 115 -8.26 22.81 12.77
CA ARG A 115 -9.44 21.99 13.08
C ARG A 115 -9.06 20.82 13.99
N HIS A 116 -9.69 20.75 15.15
CA HIS A 116 -9.57 19.63 16.08
C HIS A 116 -10.75 18.68 15.89
N TRP A 117 -10.54 17.67 15.06
CA TRP A 117 -11.52 16.63 14.81
C TRP A 117 -11.63 15.68 16.01
N LYS A 118 -12.85 15.43 16.49
CA LYS A 118 -13.12 14.33 17.43
C LYS A 118 -13.25 13.06 16.61
N GLN A 119 -12.30 12.16 16.76
CA GLN A 119 -12.21 10.96 15.94
C GLN A 119 -12.71 9.73 16.69
N GLU A 120 -13.46 8.90 15.98
CA GLU A 120 -13.89 7.58 16.43
C GLU A 120 -13.48 6.55 15.39
N ARG A 121 -13.01 5.40 15.86
CA ARG A 121 -12.61 4.28 15.01
C ARG A 121 -13.51 3.09 15.31
N HIS A 122 -14.20 2.61 14.29
CA HIS A 122 -15.02 1.42 14.37
C HIS A 122 -14.35 0.29 13.59
N LEU A 123 -14.18 -0.85 14.23
CA LEU A 123 -13.65 -2.06 13.62
C LEU A 123 -14.83 -2.99 13.33
N LYS A 124 -14.96 -3.44 12.09
CA LYS A 124 -16.01 -4.40 11.72
C LYS A 124 -15.47 -5.37 10.68
N ASP A 125 -15.56 -6.65 10.99
CA ASP A 125 -15.12 -7.74 10.12
C ASP A 125 -13.67 -7.49 9.61
N CYS A 126 -13.53 -7.24 8.31
CA CYS A 126 -12.27 -6.97 7.62
C CYS A 126 -12.08 -5.48 7.27
N ALA A 127 -12.72 -4.58 8.02
CA ALA A 127 -12.77 -3.16 7.74
C ALA A 127 -12.48 -2.28 8.96
N VAL A 128 -11.80 -1.18 8.69
CA VAL A 128 -11.59 -0.05 9.58
C VAL A 128 -12.42 1.12 9.08
N HIS A 129 -13.30 1.65 9.91
CA HIS A 129 -14.03 2.88 9.64
C HIS A 129 -13.54 3.96 10.60
N VAL A 130 -12.93 5.01 10.06
CA VAL A 130 -12.55 6.20 10.84
C VAL A 130 -13.57 7.28 10.56
N VAL A 131 -14.20 7.80 11.60
CA VAL A 131 -15.16 8.90 11.55
C VAL A 131 -14.58 10.06 12.35
N ALA A 132 -14.85 11.27 11.89
CA ALA A 132 -14.43 12.48 12.55
C ALA A 132 -15.56 13.51 12.53
N VAL A 133 -15.76 14.19 13.66
CA VAL A 133 -16.70 15.30 13.78
C VAL A 133 -15.96 16.55 14.25
N TRP A 134 -16.18 17.65 13.56
CA TRP A 134 -15.73 18.99 13.95
C TRP A 134 -16.88 19.97 13.72
N GLU A 135 -17.33 20.62 14.79
CA GLU A 135 -18.60 21.39 14.82
C GLU A 135 -19.76 20.51 14.30
N ASP A 136 -20.50 20.94 13.29
CA ASP A 136 -21.60 20.19 12.67
C ASP A 136 -21.17 19.37 11.43
N VAL A 137 -19.86 19.34 11.13
CA VAL A 137 -19.31 18.62 9.99
C VAL A 137 -18.88 17.23 10.41
N ARG A 138 -19.47 16.20 9.79
CA ARG A 138 -19.04 14.80 9.92
C ARG A 138 -18.33 14.35 8.64
N LYS A 139 -17.19 13.70 8.80
CA LYS A 139 -16.46 13.02 7.72
C LYS A 139 -16.12 11.61 8.14
N GLY A 140 -15.91 10.72 7.17
CA GLY A 140 -15.42 9.39 7.47
C GLY A 140 -14.69 8.78 6.28
N VAL A 141 -14.04 7.64 6.55
CA VAL A 141 -13.34 6.84 5.54
C VAL A 141 -13.43 5.37 5.93
N PHE A 142 -13.78 4.54 4.95
CA PHE A 142 -13.75 3.09 5.07
C PHE A 142 -12.49 2.53 4.43
N VAL A 143 -11.76 1.73 5.18
CA VAL A 143 -10.66 0.91 4.69
C VAL A 143 -11.08 -0.55 4.81
N ASN A 144 -11.09 -1.29 3.70
CA ASN A 144 -11.54 -2.68 3.68
C ASN A 144 -10.53 -3.57 2.95
N ALA A 145 -10.23 -4.72 3.53
CA ALA A 145 -9.41 -5.74 2.90
C ALA A 145 -9.89 -7.14 3.30
N PRO A 146 -10.62 -7.86 2.43
CA PRO A 146 -11.10 -9.19 2.74
C PRO A 146 -9.99 -10.12 3.25
N GLY A 147 -10.28 -10.88 4.31
CA GLY A 147 -9.31 -11.80 4.94
C GLY A 147 -8.37 -11.13 5.95
N SER A 148 -8.56 -9.84 6.25
CA SER A 148 -7.87 -9.17 7.36
C SER A 148 -8.54 -9.40 8.70
N ASP A 149 -7.74 -9.34 9.76
CA ASP A 149 -8.18 -9.03 11.11
C ASP A 149 -8.03 -7.51 11.34
N ALA A 150 -9.16 -6.80 11.48
CA ALA A 150 -9.14 -5.35 11.64
C ALA A 150 -8.81 -4.97 13.10
N LYS A 151 -7.77 -4.15 13.29
CA LYS A 151 -7.26 -3.70 14.59
C LYS A 151 -7.21 -2.18 14.69
N SER A 152 -6.94 -1.69 15.90
CA SER A 152 -6.86 -0.26 16.22
C SER A 152 -5.83 0.49 15.38
N GLU A 153 -4.75 -0.18 15.02
CA GLU A 153 -3.63 0.35 14.25
C GLU A 153 -3.81 0.18 12.73
N GLY A 154 -4.62 -0.80 12.30
CA GLY A 154 -4.72 -1.13 10.88
C GLY A 154 -5.35 -2.47 10.54
N LEU A 155 -4.96 -3.02 9.39
CA LEU A 155 -5.39 -4.32 8.90
C LEU A 155 -4.25 -5.33 9.07
N HIS A 156 -4.53 -6.43 9.76
CA HIS A 156 -3.56 -7.46 10.10
C HIS A 156 -3.81 -8.75 9.31
N PHE A 157 -2.75 -9.36 8.80
CA PHE A 157 -2.80 -10.62 8.07
C PHE A 157 -1.70 -11.57 8.56
N PRO A 158 -2.02 -12.54 9.42
CA PRO A 158 -1.12 -13.65 9.71
C PRO A 158 -1.17 -14.65 8.54
N VAL A 159 -0.09 -14.75 7.77
CA VAL A 159 -0.08 -15.55 6.54
C VAL A 159 1.11 -16.49 6.48
N MET A 160 0.91 -17.65 5.86
CA MET A 160 1.98 -18.57 5.50
C MET A 160 2.14 -18.55 3.98
N ILE A 161 3.27 -18.04 3.51
CA ILE A 161 3.58 -17.98 2.08
C ILE A 161 4.34 -19.26 1.72
N PRO A 162 3.84 -20.10 0.81
CA PRO A 162 4.52 -21.34 0.44
C PRO A 162 5.93 -21.11 -0.10
N ALA A 163 6.75 -22.16 -0.09
CA ALA A 163 8.01 -22.20 -0.82
C ALA A 163 7.76 -21.89 -2.30
N HIS A 164 8.54 -20.98 -2.88
CA HIS A 164 8.35 -20.48 -4.26
C HIS A 164 6.93 -19.95 -4.57
N GLY A 165 6.14 -19.67 -3.53
CA GLY A 165 4.76 -19.24 -3.63
C GLY A 165 4.58 -17.74 -3.48
N GLU A 166 3.32 -17.32 -3.55
CA GLU A 166 2.94 -15.93 -3.29
C GLU A 166 1.64 -15.85 -2.50
N TRP A 167 1.48 -14.72 -1.83
CA TRP A 167 0.24 -14.30 -1.18
C TRP A 167 -0.10 -12.90 -1.67
N GLY A 168 -1.38 -12.59 -1.78
CA GLY A 168 -1.81 -11.25 -2.15
C GLY A 168 -3.14 -10.84 -1.55
N VAL A 169 -3.34 -9.53 -1.44
CA VAL A 169 -4.57 -8.93 -0.96
C VAL A 169 -4.88 -7.66 -1.74
N ARG A 170 -6.17 -7.36 -1.84
CA ARG A 170 -6.69 -6.11 -2.39
C ARG A 170 -7.31 -5.29 -1.27
N VAL A 171 -6.87 -4.05 -1.13
CA VAL A 171 -7.32 -3.11 -0.11
C VAL A 171 -8.00 -1.92 -0.77
N THR A 172 -9.18 -1.56 -0.31
CA THR A 172 -9.91 -0.37 -0.78
C THR A 172 -10.00 0.67 0.32
N VAL A 173 -9.81 1.93 -0.05
CA VAL A 173 -10.09 3.10 0.79
C VAL A 173 -11.13 3.93 0.07
N VAL A 174 -12.26 4.19 0.72
CA VAL A 174 -13.34 5.01 0.16
C VAL A 174 -13.83 6.02 1.19
N PRO A 175 -14.09 7.29 0.80
CA PRO A 175 -14.70 8.25 1.71
C PRO A 175 -16.11 7.80 2.13
N ASP A 176 -16.48 8.03 3.39
CA ASP A 176 -17.85 7.90 3.90
C ASP A 176 -18.63 9.13 3.44
N VAL A 177 -19.29 9.02 2.29
CA VAL A 177 -20.16 10.07 1.75
C VAL A 177 -21.55 9.84 2.34
N HIS A 178 -22.06 10.79 3.13
CA HIS A 178 -23.45 10.75 3.56
C HIS A 178 -24.36 10.85 2.32
N GLU A 179 -25.21 9.83 2.16
CA GLU A 179 -26.15 9.54 1.05
C GLU A 179 -25.59 8.69 -0.10
N GLY A 180 -25.98 7.40 -0.07
CA GLY A 180 -25.83 6.47 -1.19
C GLY A 180 -24.50 5.72 -1.18
N SER A 181 -24.54 4.45 -1.61
CA SER A 181 -23.38 3.56 -1.76
C SER A 181 -22.14 4.28 -2.29
N PRO A 182 -20.92 3.98 -1.79
CA PRO A 182 -19.70 4.59 -2.31
C PRO A 182 -19.66 4.41 -3.83
N PRO A 183 -19.39 5.46 -4.61
CA PRO A 183 -19.18 5.28 -6.04
C PRO A 183 -18.00 4.31 -6.22
N PRO A 184 -18.09 3.34 -7.16
CA PRO A 184 -16.93 2.54 -7.51
C PRO A 184 -15.78 3.48 -7.86
N VAL A 185 -14.56 3.14 -7.43
CA VAL A 185 -13.35 3.87 -7.84
C VAL A 185 -13.37 3.90 -9.38
N PRO A 186 -13.53 5.06 -10.04
CA PRO A 186 -13.61 5.08 -11.49
C PRO A 186 -12.23 4.72 -12.04
N HIS A 187 -12.12 3.55 -12.67
CA HIS A 187 -10.94 3.16 -13.42
C HIS A 187 -11.17 3.57 -14.89
N PRO A 188 -10.21 4.23 -15.56
CA PRO A 188 -10.26 4.34 -17.01
C PRO A 188 -10.23 2.92 -17.61
N ASP A 189 -11.06 2.69 -18.63
CA ASP A 189 -11.17 1.43 -19.34
C ASP A 189 -9.78 0.98 -19.86
N PRO A 190 -9.30 -0.25 -19.55
CA PRO A 190 -8.01 -0.75 -20.04
C PRO A 190 -7.90 -0.77 -21.57
N ASP A 191 -8.99 -0.64 -22.32
CA ASP A 191 -8.98 -0.54 -23.79
C ASP A 191 -8.81 0.89 -24.33
N THR A 192 -8.76 1.91 -23.46
CA THR A 192 -8.51 3.31 -23.85
C THR A 192 -7.05 3.75 -23.71
N VAL A 193 -6.15 2.79 -23.50
CA VAL A 193 -4.70 2.99 -23.34
C VAL A 193 -4.12 3.68 -24.59
N SER A 194 -3.61 4.90 -24.41
CA SER A 194 -2.95 5.67 -25.46
C SER A 194 -1.72 4.91 -25.97
N LEU A 195 -1.35 5.09 -27.26
CA LEU A 195 -0.13 4.50 -27.83
C LEU A 195 1.16 4.89 -27.07
N ARG A 196 1.13 5.99 -26.28
CA ARG A 196 2.21 6.35 -25.35
C ARG A 196 2.29 5.44 -24.13
N ASP A 197 1.15 5.03 -23.58
CA ASP A 197 1.06 4.17 -22.40
C ASP A 197 1.50 2.74 -22.72
N ARG A 198 1.19 2.22 -23.92
CA ARG A 198 1.70 0.92 -24.40
C ARG A 198 3.22 0.90 -24.52
N ARG A 199 3.83 2.01 -24.96
CA ARG A 199 5.30 2.10 -25.03
C ARG A 199 5.87 2.05 -23.61
N GLN A 200 5.24 2.71 -22.65
CA GLN A 200 5.69 2.81 -21.26
C GLN A 200 5.47 1.52 -20.46
N GLN A 201 4.42 0.76 -20.74
CA GLN A 201 4.20 -0.60 -20.23
C GLN A 201 5.29 -1.56 -20.69
N LEU A 202 5.74 -1.48 -21.94
CA LEU A 202 6.87 -2.29 -22.41
C LEU A 202 8.18 -1.93 -21.70
N TRP A 203 8.41 -0.67 -21.33
CA TRP A 203 9.56 -0.27 -20.50
C TRP A 203 9.42 -0.69 -19.03
N ALA A 204 8.21 -0.67 -18.47
CA ALA A 204 7.92 -1.12 -17.10
C ALA A 204 8.00 -2.66 -16.98
N GLU A 205 7.52 -3.40 -17.99
CA GLU A 205 7.68 -4.85 -18.09
C GLU A 205 9.16 -5.21 -18.23
N LEU A 206 9.91 -4.55 -19.12
CA LEU A 206 11.35 -4.78 -19.24
C LEU A 206 12.13 -4.40 -17.97
N GLY A 207 11.72 -3.34 -17.27
CA GLY A 207 12.26 -2.95 -15.97
C GLY A 207 11.97 -3.98 -14.87
N ALA A 208 10.73 -4.46 -14.79
CA ALA A 208 10.30 -5.51 -13.86
C ALA A 208 10.98 -6.86 -14.18
N TRP A 209 11.16 -7.20 -15.45
CA TRP A 209 11.92 -8.37 -15.90
C TRP A 209 13.40 -8.26 -15.54
N MET A 210 14.04 -7.10 -15.76
CA MET A 210 15.44 -6.89 -15.38
C MET A 210 15.65 -6.94 -13.86
N ILE A 211 14.73 -6.38 -13.07
CA ILE A 211 14.80 -6.46 -11.59
C ILE A 211 14.56 -7.90 -11.12
N ARG A 212 13.59 -8.62 -11.69
CA ARG A 212 13.40 -10.07 -11.41
C ARG A 212 14.66 -10.88 -11.75
N LEU A 213 15.35 -10.53 -12.83
CA LEU A 213 16.62 -11.16 -13.22
C LEU A 213 17.77 -10.80 -12.27
N LEU A 214 17.87 -9.55 -11.82
CA LEU A 214 18.89 -9.08 -10.87
C LEU A 214 18.73 -9.74 -9.50
N VAL A 215 17.49 -9.83 -8.99
CA VAL A 215 17.18 -10.54 -7.74
C VAL A 215 17.53 -12.04 -7.88
N HIS A 216 17.30 -12.67 -9.05
CA HIS A 216 17.72 -14.05 -9.32
C HIS A 216 19.25 -14.23 -9.49
N ALA A 217 19.94 -13.23 -10.04
CA ALA A 217 21.37 -13.31 -10.32
C ALA A 217 22.22 -13.16 -9.04
N GLU A 218 21.76 -12.41 -8.04
CA GLU A 218 22.45 -12.28 -6.74
C GLU A 218 22.29 -13.53 -5.86
N SER A 219 21.11 -14.18 -5.87
CA SER A 219 20.91 -15.45 -5.14
C SER A 219 21.74 -16.62 -5.69
N SER A 220 22.16 -16.54 -6.95
CA SER A 220 22.91 -17.61 -7.64
C SER A 220 24.43 -17.56 -7.39
N ARG A 221 24.97 -16.50 -6.77
CA ARG A 221 26.41 -16.35 -6.52
C ARG A 221 26.94 -17.11 -5.29
N TRP A 222 26.08 -17.77 -4.53
CA TRP A 222 26.45 -18.49 -3.30
C TRP A 222 26.66 -20.00 -3.47
N PHE A 223 26.55 -20.54 -4.68
CA PHE A 223 26.91 -21.93 -5.00
C PHE A 223 28.27 -21.99 -5.72
N MET A 224 29.36 -21.95 -4.96
CA MET A 224 30.64 -22.50 -5.38
C MET A 224 30.92 -23.72 -4.49
N PRO A 225 31.10 -24.93 -5.04
CA PRO A 225 31.46 -26.08 -4.23
C PRO A 225 32.91 -25.91 -3.77
N VAL A 226 33.13 -25.96 -2.46
CA VAL A 226 34.48 -26.09 -1.91
C VAL A 226 34.92 -27.52 -2.20
N GLY A 227 35.85 -27.68 -3.14
CA GLY A 227 36.55 -28.93 -3.41
C GLY A 227 37.65 -29.21 -2.40
#